data_AF-A0A1B1MP86-F1
#
_entry.id   AF-A0A1B1MP86-F1
#
_cell.length_a   1.000
_cell.length_b   1.000
_cell.length_c   1.000
_cell.angle_alpha   90.00
_cell.angle_beta   90.00
_cell.angle_gamma   90.00
#
_symmetry.space_group_name_H-M   'P 1'
#
loop_
_entity.id
_entity.type
_entity.pdbx_description
1 polymer ?
#
loop_
_entity_poly.entity_id
_entity_poly.type
_entity_poly.pdbx_seq_one_letter_code
_entity_poly.pdbx_strand_id
1 'polypeptide(L)' 'MASGKNRIVRRGNPDDAFAALHVCEDGTLLGAAAINDPHTVRAARRIQERKKRVDPALLADPTTNLRRLAR' A
#
# COMPACT_ATOMS: atom_id res chain seq x y z
N MET A 1 -21.49 -3.18 -4.60
CA MET A 1 -20.45 -2.35 -3.95
C MET A 1 -20.46 -2.74 -2.48
N ALA A 2 -19.51 -3.56 -2.03
CA ALA A 2 -19.52 -4.07 -0.67
C ALA A 2 -19.23 -2.92 0.31
N SER A 3 -20.17 -2.69 1.23
CA SER A 3 -20.12 -1.69 2.29
C SER A 3 -19.20 -2.17 3.43
N GLY A 4 -17.94 -2.40 3.10
CA GLY A 4 -16.89 -2.74 4.06
C GLY A 4 -16.02 -1.53 4.39
N LYS A 5 -15.49 -1.41 5.62
CA LYS A 5 -14.67 -0.25 6.01
C LYS A 5 -13.29 -0.33 5.37
N ASN A 6 -13.06 0.45 4.32
CA ASN A 6 -11.71 0.67 3.80
C ASN A 6 -10.85 1.40 4.84
N ARG A 7 -9.53 1.17 4.79
CA ARG A 7 -8.57 1.86 5.67
C ARG A 7 -7.41 2.47 4.89
N ILE A 8 -6.85 3.53 5.45
CA ILE A 8 -5.61 4.13 4.96
C ILE A 8 -4.46 3.66 5.84
N VAL A 9 -3.50 2.97 5.23
CA VAL A 9 -2.24 2.57 5.87
C VAL A 9 -1.18 3.62 5.56
N ARG A 10 -0.54 4.15 6.59
CA ARG A 10 0.55 5.11 6.46
C ARG A 10 1.90 4.40 6.50
N ARG A 11 2.83 4.82 5.64
CA ARG A 11 4.18 4.26 5.52
C ARG A 11 5.19 5.39 5.43
N GLY A 12 6.29 5.26 6.16
CA GLY A 12 7.37 6.25 6.17
C GLY A 12 7.08 7.46 7.05
N ASN A 13 7.85 8.54 6.86
CA ASN A 13 7.79 9.75 7.65
C ASN A 13 7.36 10.94 6.76
N PRO A 14 6.30 11.70 7.12
CA PRO A 14 5.88 12.90 6.40
C PRO A 14 6.97 13.94 6.15
N ASP A 15 8.00 14.03 7.00
CA ASP A 15 9.07 15.02 6.88
C ASP A 15 10.17 14.65 5.84
N ASP A 16 10.11 13.45 5.26
CA ASP A 16 11.11 12.95 4.28
C ASP A 16 10.42 12.29 3.08
N ALA A 17 10.03 11.02 3.25
CA ALA A 17 9.35 10.22 2.26
C ALA A 17 8.17 9.48 2.92
N PHE A 18 6.99 9.63 2.32
CA PHE A 18 5.74 9.18 2.92
C PHE A 18 4.78 8.62 1.87
N ALA A 19 4.01 7.60 2.25
CA ALA A 19 2.94 7.07 1.44
C ALA A 19 1.68 6.75 2.27
N ALA A 20 0.53 6.96 1.64
CA ALA A 20 -0.78 6.53 2.10
C ALA A 20 -1.32 5.46 1.14
N LEU A 21 -1.52 4.25 1.66
CA LEU A 21 -2.03 3.09 0.91
C LEU A 21 -3.48 2.83 1.29
N HIS A 22 -4.38 2.82 0.32
CA HIS A 22 -5.81 2.59 0.53
C HIS A 22 -6.09 1.09 0.40
N VAL A 23 -6.49 0.44 1.49
CA VAL A 23 -6.69 -1.00 1.57
C VAL A 23 -8.17 -1.29 1.80
N CYS A 24 -8.71 -2.20 0.99
CA CYS A 24 -10.06 -2.73 1.14
C CYS A 24 -10.14 -3.66 2.36
N GLU A 25 -11.33 -3.89 2.88
CA GLU A 25 -11.54 -4.80 4.02
C GLU A 25 -11.06 -6.23 3.73
N ASP A 26 -11.18 -6.69 2.49
CA ASP A 26 -10.72 -8.02 2.06
C ASP A 26 -9.19 -8.13 1.90
N GLY A 27 -8.45 -7.08 2.25
CA GLY A 27 -6.99 -7.01 2.19
C GLY A 27 -6.44 -6.68 0.80
N THR A 28 -7.28 -6.41 -0.19
CA THR A 28 -6.82 -5.96 -1.51
C THR A 28 -6.43 -4.48 -1.49
N LEU A 29 -5.44 -4.11 -2.29
CA LEU A 29 -5.00 -2.73 -2.42
C LEU A 29 -5.87 -1.99 -3.44
N LEU A 30 -6.41 -0.83 -3.06
CA LEU A 30 -7.24 0.04 -3.90
C LEU A 30 -6.46 1.19 -4.52
N GLY A 31 -5.30 1.55 -3.95
CA GLY A 31 -4.44 2.59 -4.49
C GLY A 31 -3.35 3.05 -3.51
N ALA A 32 -2.49 3.95 -3.98
CA ALA A 32 -1.52 4.63 -3.15
C ALA A 32 -1.29 6.07 -3.63
N ALA A 33 -1.04 6.97 -2.68
CA ALA A 33 -0.50 8.30 -2.90
C ALA A 33 0.81 8.42 -2.13
N ALA A 34 1.83 9.04 -2.71
CA ALA A 34 3.14 9.17 -2.08
C ALA A 34 3.80 10.51 -2.38
N ILE A 35 4.65 10.94 -1.45
CA ILE A 35 5.51 12.11 -1.54
C ILE A 35 6.95 11.60 -1.47
N ASN A 36 7.77 11.97 -2.46
CA ASN A 36 9.17 11.55 -2.59
C ASN A 36 9.46 10.04 -2.60
N ASP A 37 8.43 9.19 -2.72
CA ASP A 37 8.58 7.73 -2.79
C ASP A 37 7.93 7.13 -4.07
N PRO A 38 8.57 7.30 -5.24
CA PRO A 38 8.08 6.72 -6.49
C PRO A 38 8.13 5.19 -6.50
N HIS A 39 8.94 4.57 -5.62
CA HIS A 39 9.07 3.13 -5.54
C HIS A 39 7.83 2.49 -4.92
N THR A 40 7.26 3.10 -3.87
CA THR A 40 6.01 2.64 -3.28
C THR A 40 4.84 2.75 -4.27
N VAL A 41 4.73 3.84 -5.04
CA VAL A 41 3.68 3.96 -6.08
C VAL A 41 3.80 2.85 -7.14
N ARG A 42 5.02 2.58 -7.62
CA ARG A 42 5.26 1.50 -8.61
C ARG A 42 4.95 0.12 -8.04
N ALA A 43 5.28 -0.14 -6.77
CA ALA A 43 4.97 -1.41 -6.12
C ALA A 43 3.46 -1.57 -5.88
N ALA A 44 2.80 -0.52 -5.39
CA ALA A 44 1.35 -0.48 -5.18
C ALA A 44 0.60 -0.82 -6.46
N ARG A 45 0.91 -0.15 -7.57
CA ARG A 45 0.30 -0.44 -8.88
C ARG A 45 0.39 -1.91 -9.26
N ARG A 46 1.56 -2.54 -9.09
CA ARG A 46 1.75 -3.97 -9.40
C ARG A 46 0.96 -4.89 -8.48
N ILE A 47 0.86 -4.56 -7.18
CA ILE A 47 0.03 -5.31 -6.22
C ILE A 47 -1.44 -5.25 -6.63
N GLN A 48 -1.93 -4.06 -7.02
CA GLN A 48 -3.31 -3.85 -7.48
C GLN A 48 -3.62 -4.63 -8.75
N GLU A 49 -2.75 -4.56 -9.77
CA GLU A 49 -2.90 -5.28 -11.05
C GLU A 49 -3.02 -6.80 -10.83
N ARG A 50 -2.34 -7.33 -9.80
CA ARG A 50 -2.38 -8.75 -9.42
C ARG A 50 -3.53 -9.12 -8.48
N LYS A 51 -4.31 -8.14 -8.00
CA LYS A 51 -5.42 -8.32 -7.03
C LYS A 51 -5.01 -9.12 -5.79
N LYS A 52 -3.75 -8.96 -5.36
CA LYS A 52 -3.21 -9.73 -4.24
C LYS A 52 -3.68 -9.13 -2.92
N ARG A 53 -4.03 -10.00 -1.98
CA ARG A 53 -4.28 -9.62 -0.59
C ARG A 53 -2.94 -9.38 0.13
N VAL A 54 -2.82 -8.26 0.81
CA VAL A 54 -1.59 -7.89 1.51
C VAL A 54 -1.93 -7.52 2.95
N ASP A 55 -1.12 -7.99 3.89
CA ASP A 55 -1.22 -7.61 5.29
C ASP A 55 -0.94 -6.09 5.45
N PRO A 56 -1.88 -5.31 6.01
CA PRO A 56 -1.68 -3.90 6.32
C PRO A 56 -0.43 -3.61 7.16
N ALA A 57 -0.03 -4.51 8.07
CA ALA A 57 1.16 -4.32 8.90
C ALA A 57 2.44 -4.29 8.06
N LEU A 58 2.54 -5.16 7.05
CA LEU A 58 3.65 -5.19 6.10
C LEU A 58 3.68 -3.96 5.18
N LEU A 59 2.52 -3.40 4.86
CA LEU A 59 2.44 -2.15 4.09
C LEU A 59 2.95 -0.95 4.89
N ALA A 60 2.65 -0.91 6.20
CA ALA A 60 3.05 0.17 7.10
C ALA A 60 4.56 0.17 7.39
N ASP A 61 5.17 -1.01 7.49
CA ASP A 61 6.58 -1.17 7.84
C ASP A 61 7.53 -0.68 6.73
N PRO A 62 8.27 0.42 6.93
CA PRO A 62 9.16 0.98 5.91
C PRO A 62 10.31 0.04 5.51
N THR A 63 10.66 -0.95 6.35
CA THR A 63 11.72 -1.93 6.07
C THR A 63 11.26 -3.07 5.16
N THR A 64 9.95 -3.29 5.04
CA THR A 64 9.37 -4.30 4.16
C THR A 64 9.57 -3.94 2.68
N ASN A 65 10.11 -4.88 1.90
CA ASN A 65 10.27 -4.70 0.45
C ASN A 65 8.96 -5.00 -0.30
N LEU A 66 8.20 -3.94 -0.60
CA LEU A 66 6.91 -4.03 -1.30
C LEU A 66 6.98 -4.73 -2.68
N ARG A 67 8.14 -4.71 -3.36
CA ARG A 67 8.30 -5.42 -4.64
C ARG A 67 8.19 -6.94 -4.49
N ARG A 68 8.53 -7.49 -3.32
CA ARG A 68 8.35 -8.92 -3.03
C ARG A 68 6.89 -9.26 -2.77
N LEU A 69 6.15 -8.35 -2.16
CA LEU A 69 4.70 -8.50 -1.97
C LEU A 69 3.98 -8.50 -3.32
N ALA A 70 4.49 -7.72 -4.29
CA ALA A 70 3.98 -7.70 -5.65
C ALA A 70 4.35 -8.92 -6.51
N ARG A 71 5.09 -9.91 -5.99
CA ARG A 71 5.38 -11.17 -6.72
C ARG A 71 4.23 -12.16 -6.59
#